data_AF-A0A0G0D9R4-F1
#
_entry.id   AF-A0A0G0D9R4-F1
#
_cell.length_a   1.000
_cell.length_b   1.000
_cell.length_c   1.000
_cell.angle_alpha   90.00
_cell.angle_beta   90.00
_cell.angle_gamma   90.00
#
_symmetry.space_group_name_H-M   'P 1'
#
loop_
_entity.id
_entity.type
_entity.pdbx_description
1 polymer ?
#
loop_
_entity_poly.entity_id
_entity_poly.type
_entity_poly.pdbx_seq_one_letter_code
_entity_poly.pdbx_strand_id
1 'polypeptide(L)'
;MQIKTIKTSIFREKEDLLKFVFRYVKKIPENSILVVTSKILALSEGRTVLIDRTISHNKMHEKIIESESDFMLRTKHTWLTIKDGVVMASAGVDESNADGKMVLLPKDSFKSALFIRKELCKKFKIKNLGILITDSRLFPLRAGVVGIALGYAGFKGIRNYIGKKDIFGRTLKFSRTDIADSLATSAVLCMGEGKEQQPLALITDAPVIFTERINKKELYIDPREDLYRPFFENIKRIKF
;
A
#
# COMPACT_ATOMS: atom_id res chain seq x y z
N MET A 1 -4.79 17.89 10.05
CA MET A 1 -3.95 16.98 9.24
C MET A 1 -3.23 17.78 8.18
N GLN A 2 -1.92 17.63 8.08
CA GLN A 2 -1.09 18.23 7.02
C GLN A 2 -0.29 17.12 6.34
N ILE A 3 -0.10 17.21 5.02
CA ILE A 3 0.69 16.26 4.23
C ILE A 3 1.82 17.02 3.57
N LYS A 4 3.06 16.66 3.90
CA LYS A 4 4.26 17.21 3.28
C LYS A 4 4.96 16.13 2.48
N THR A 5 4.95 16.25 1.16
CA THR A 5 5.71 15.35 0.29
C THR A 5 7.19 15.71 0.29
N ILE A 6 8.03 14.73 -0.01
CA ILE A 6 9.48 14.86 0.08
C ILE A 6 10.06 14.49 -1.29
N LYS A 7 10.55 15.51 -2.00
CA LYS A 7 11.26 15.31 -3.26
C LYS A 7 12.63 14.67 -2.99
N THR A 8 12.97 13.64 -3.75
CA THR A 8 14.21 12.88 -3.58
C THR A 8 14.98 12.76 -4.90
N SER A 9 16.20 12.21 -4.84
CA SER A 9 16.81 11.63 -6.04
C SER A 9 16.06 10.37 -6.46
N ILE A 10 16.35 9.86 -7.66
CA ILE A 10 15.91 8.53 -8.08
C ILE A 10 16.49 7.49 -7.12
N PHE A 11 15.64 6.64 -6.56
CA PHE A 11 16.03 5.47 -5.77
C PHE A 11 16.46 4.36 -6.72
N ARG A 12 17.63 3.76 -6.49
CA ARG A 12 18.14 2.69 -7.37
C ARG A 12 17.89 1.31 -6.76
N GLU A 13 17.80 0.30 -7.62
CA GLU A 13 17.64 -1.09 -7.20
C GLU A 13 18.75 -1.48 -6.21
N LYS A 14 18.39 -2.16 -5.12
CA LYS A 14 19.26 -2.59 -4.02
C LYS A 14 19.93 -1.43 -3.24
N GLU A 15 19.51 -0.18 -3.45
CA GLU A 15 19.87 0.91 -2.53
C GLU A 15 19.27 0.64 -1.13
N ASP A 16 19.97 1.08 -0.09
CA ASP A 16 19.53 0.93 1.30
C ASP A 16 18.41 1.94 1.61
N LEU A 17 17.18 1.43 1.79
CA LEU A 17 16.00 2.25 2.05
C LEU A 17 16.15 3.12 3.30
N LEU A 18 16.73 2.61 4.38
CA LEU A 18 16.87 3.38 5.62
C LEU A 18 17.86 4.52 5.46
N LYS A 19 19.02 4.26 4.84
CA LYS A 19 20.00 5.32 4.53
C LYS A 19 19.39 6.38 3.63
N PHE A 20 18.59 5.97 2.65
CA PHE A 20 17.87 6.89 1.77
C PHE A 20 16.86 7.74 2.55
N VAL A 21 16.03 7.12 3.38
CA VAL A 21 15.07 7.85 4.25
C VAL A 21 15.81 8.81 5.17
N PHE A 22 16.91 8.42 5.83
CA PHE A 22 17.71 9.32 6.68
C PHE A 22 18.38 10.46 5.89
N ARG A 23 18.63 10.27 4.59
CA ARG A 23 19.17 11.33 3.73
C ARG A 23 18.15 12.46 3.54
N TYR A 24 16.87 12.14 3.36
CA TYR A 24 15.83 13.11 3.02
C TYR A 24 14.93 13.53 4.18
N VAL A 25 14.74 12.65 5.17
CA VAL A 25 13.94 12.91 6.37
C VAL A 25 14.89 13.26 7.52
N LYS A 26 15.05 14.56 7.79
CA LYS A 26 15.95 15.05 8.86
C LYS A 26 15.29 15.19 10.22
N LYS A 27 13.96 15.34 10.24
CA LYS A 27 13.17 15.49 11.46
C LYS A 27 11.82 14.85 11.22
N ILE A 28 11.33 14.16 12.23
CA ILE A 28 9.98 13.62 12.29
C ILE A 28 9.38 14.17 13.59
N PRO A 29 8.29 14.94 13.56
CA PRO A 29 7.57 15.32 14.77
C PRO A 29 6.95 14.10 15.44
N GLU A 30 6.77 14.14 16.76
CA GLU A 30 5.96 13.15 17.48
C GLU A 30 4.53 13.12 16.91
N ASN A 31 3.86 11.97 16.98
CA ASN A 31 2.52 11.77 16.42
C ASN A 31 2.42 11.99 14.90
N SER A 32 3.47 11.62 14.16
CA SER A 32 3.49 11.69 12.69
C SER A 32 3.38 10.32 12.04
N ILE A 33 3.07 10.30 10.75
CA ILE A 33 3.09 9.10 9.91
C ILE A 33 4.03 9.35 8.73
N LEU A 34 5.08 8.53 8.60
CA LEU A 34 5.90 8.52 7.39
C LEU A 34 5.29 7.54 6.38
N VAL A 35 4.98 8.07 5.20
CA VAL A 35 4.48 7.33 4.06
C VAL A 35 5.64 7.01 3.12
N VAL A 36 5.69 5.77 2.64
CA VAL A 36 6.73 5.25 1.76
C VAL A 36 6.05 4.49 0.62
N THR A 37 6.39 4.78 -0.64
CA THR A 37 5.83 3.99 -1.75
C THR A 37 6.34 2.55 -1.73
N SER A 38 5.47 1.64 -2.15
CA SER A 38 5.76 0.24 -2.45
C SER A 38 6.98 0.11 -3.36
N LYS A 39 7.11 1.00 -4.37
CA LYS A 39 8.14 0.95 -5.39
C LYS A 39 9.55 1.04 -4.84
N ILE A 40 9.85 2.03 -4.00
CA ILE A 40 11.22 2.16 -3.45
C ILE A 40 11.51 1.07 -2.42
N LEU A 41 10.48 0.57 -1.73
CA LEU A 41 10.62 -0.59 -0.85
C LEU A 41 10.94 -1.86 -1.66
N ALA A 42 10.18 -2.13 -2.71
CA ALA A 42 10.40 -3.25 -3.62
C ALA A 42 11.80 -3.22 -4.25
N LEU A 43 12.24 -2.07 -4.74
CA LEU A 43 13.58 -1.88 -5.27
C LEU A 43 14.66 -2.16 -4.23
N SER A 44 14.45 -1.75 -2.97
CA SER A 44 15.40 -2.04 -1.88
C SER A 44 15.46 -3.53 -1.55
N GLU A 45 14.35 -4.25 -1.72
CA GLU A 45 14.24 -5.70 -1.51
C GLU A 45 14.70 -6.51 -2.74
N GLY A 46 15.12 -5.85 -3.83
CA GLY A 46 15.50 -6.49 -5.09
C GLY A 46 14.34 -7.19 -5.80
N ARG A 47 13.10 -6.71 -5.58
CA ARG A 47 11.87 -7.25 -6.16
C ARG A 47 11.68 -6.79 -7.60
N THR A 48 12.64 -7.14 -8.44
CA THR A 48 12.66 -6.80 -9.87
C THR A 48 12.88 -8.02 -10.74
N VAL A 49 12.28 -8.03 -11.92
CA VAL A 49 12.46 -9.07 -12.93
C VAL A 49 12.98 -8.45 -14.22
N LEU A 50 14.05 -9.02 -14.78
CA LEU A 50 14.58 -8.62 -16.09
C LEU A 50 13.62 -9.07 -17.18
N ILE A 51 13.33 -8.20 -18.15
CA ILE A 51 12.47 -8.55 -19.28
C ILE A 51 13.28 -9.38 -20.28
N ASP A 52 12.92 -10.66 -20.43
CA ASP A 52 13.50 -11.57 -21.42
C ASP A 52 12.84 -11.34 -22.79
N ARG A 53 13.61 -10.79 -23.73
CA ARG A 53 13.14 -10.47 -25.09
C ARG A 53 13.01 -11.70 -26.00
N THR A 54 13.50 -12.86 -25.58
CA THR A 54 13.38 -14.12 -26.34
C THR A 54 12.00 -14.76 -26.15
N ILE A 55 11.30 -14.40 -25.08
CA ILE A 55 9.95 -14.88 -24.76
C ILE A 55 8.95 -13.77 -25.09
N SER A 56 7.73 -14.15 -25.49
CA SER A 56 6.64 -13.17 -25.64
C SER A 56 6.40 -12.44 -24.31
N HIS A 57 6.44 -11.10 -24.36
CA HIS A 57 6.18 -10.23 -23.21
C HIS A 57 4.89 -10.61 -22.48
N ASN A 58 3.79 -10.85 -23.22
CA ASN A 58 2.52 -11.29 -22.65
C ASN A 58 2.63 -12.60 -21.86
N LYS A 59 3.35 -13.60 -22.40
CA LYS A 59 3.54 -14.90 -21.73
C LYS A 59 4.38 -14.78 -20.46
N MET A 60 5.41 -13.93 -20.51
CA MET A 60 6.26 -13.65 -19.36
C MET A 60 5.46 -12.94 -18.25
N HIS A 61 4.74 -11.88 -18.62
CA HIS A 61 3.93 -11.09 -17.70
C HIS A 61 2.83 -11.94 -17.05
N GLU A 62 2.13 -12.77 -17.83
CA GLU A 62 1.12 -13.71 -17.32
C GLU A 62 1.69 -14.69 -16.28
N LYS A 63 2.85 -15.31 -16.56
CA LYS A 63 3.51 -16.22 -15.60
C LYS A 63 3.91 -15.52 -14.30
N ILE A 64 4.44 -14.30 -14.40
CA ILE A 64 4.85 -13.52 -13.23
C ILE A 64 3.61 -13.20 -12.39
N ILE A 65 2.56 -12.66 -13.01
CA ILE A 65 1.32 -12.32 -12.28
C ILE A 65 0.72 -13.56 -11.63
N GLU A 66 0.65 -14.69 -12.34
CA GLU A 66 0.15 -15.95 -11.78
C GLU A 66 0.98 -16.39 -10.56
N SER A 67 2.30 -16.24 -10.61
CA SER A 67 3.17 -16.58 -9.47
C SER A 67 3.09 -15.59 -8.29
N GLU A 68 2.59 -14.38 -8.53
CA GLU A 68 2.54 -13.28 -7.57
C GLU A 68 1.13 -12.97 -7.05
N SER A 69 0.12 -13.74 -7.46
CA SER A 69 -1.28 -13.54 -7.05
C SER A 69 -1.93 -14.83 -6.56
N ASP A 70 -2.88 -14.68 -5.64
CA ASP A 70 -3.74 -15.77 -5.16
C ASP A 70 -4.83 -16.12 -6.19
N PHE A 71 -5.15 -15.14 -7.04
CA PHE A 71 -6.15 -15.25 -8.08
C PHE A 71 -5.81 -14.33 -9.25
N MET A 72 -6.06 -14.80 -10.47
CA MET A 72 -5.89 -14.05 -11.70
C MET A 72 -7.01 -14.31 -12.72
N LEU A 73 -7.54 -13.24 -13.32
CA LEU A 73 -8.54 -13.26 -14.38
C LEU A 73 -8.18 -12.27 -15.49
N ARG A 74 -8.16 -12.75 -16.74
CA ARG A 74 -7.88 -11.88 -17.89
C ARG A 74 -9.02 -10.90 -18.11
N THR A 75 -8.68 -9.63 -18.28
CA THR A 75 -9.60 -8.59 -18.75
C THR A 75 -9.17 -8.08 -20.14
N LYS A 76 -9.95 -7.17 -20.72
CA LYS A 76 -9.65 -6.56 -22.02
C LYS A 76 -8.27 -5.89 -22.07
N HIS A 77 -7.87 -5.22 -20.98
CA HIS A 77 -6.67 -4.37 -20.96
C HIS A 77 -5.56 -4.88 -20.05
N THR A 78 -5.90 -5.64 -19.02
CA THR A 78 -4.96 -6.08 -17.98
C THR A 78 -5.45 -7.37 -17.30
N TRP A 79 -4.86 -7.74 -16.18
CA TRP A 79 -5.32 -8.85 -15.34
C TRP A 79 -5.98 -8.31 -14.07
N LEU A 80 -7.16 -8.82 -13.74
CA LEU A 80 -7.76 -8.62 -12.43
C LEU A 80 -7.20 -9.69 -11.50
N THR A 81 -6.60 -9.27 -10.40
CA THR A 81 -5.94 -10.17 -9.45
C THR A 81 -6.37 -9.93 -8.02
N ILE A 82 -6.27 -10.97 -7.20
CA ILE A 82 -6.26 -10.84 -5.73
C ILE A 82 -4.84 -11.18 -5.27
N LYS A 83 -4.25 -10.28 -4.48
CA LYS A 83 -2.94 -10.48 -3.86
C LYS A 83 -3.00 -9.92 -2.44
N ASP A 84 -2.61 -10.72 -1.45
CA ASP A 84 -2.58 -10.32 -0.04
C ASP A 84 -3.95 -9.77 0.45
N GLY A 85 -5.05 -10.30 -0.10
CA GLY A 85 -6.41 -9.88 0.21
C GLY A 85 -6.88 -8.59 -0.49
N VAL A 86 -6.08 -8.01 -1.39
CA VAL A 86 -6.43 -6.80 -2.15
C VAL A 86 -6.73 -7.14 -3.61
N VAL A 87 -7.86 -6.64 -4.11
CA VAL A 87 -8.16 -6.64 -5.55
C VAL A 87 -7.36 -5.54 -6.23
N MET A 88 -6.54 -5.91 -7.20
CA MET A 88 -5.69 -4.97 -7.95
C MET A 88 -5.43 -5.44 -9.38
N ALA A 89 -4.81 -4.58 -10.19
CA ALA A 89 -4.39 -4.92 -11.53
C ALA A 89 -3.03 -5.65 -11.49
N SER A 90 -2.91 -6.75 -12.23
CA SER A 90 -1.65 -7.44 -12.50
C SER A 90 -0.79 -7.73 -11.27
N ALA A 91 -1.39 -8.06 -10.13
CA ALA A 91 -0.69 -8.34 -8.86
C ALA A 91 0.24 -7.21 -8.39
N GLY A 92 0.00 -5.96 -8.83
CA GLY A 92 0.87 -4.82 -8.57
C GLY A 92 2.20 -4.87 -9.33
N VAL A 93 2.32 -5.74 -10.34
CA VAL A 93 3.47 -5.75 -11.26
C VAL A 93 3.44 -4.48 -12.09
N ASP A 94 4.55 -3.75 -12.06
CA ASP A 94 4.67 -2.44 -12.67
C ASP A 94 5.96 -2.29 -13.48
N GLU A 95 5.81 -1.87 -14.74
CA GLU A 95 6.93 -1.58 -15.67
C GLU A 95 7.27 -0.08 -15.72
N SER A 96 6.39 0.77 -15.20
CA SER A 96 6.62 2.21 -15.14
C SER A 96 7.71 2.53 -14.13
N ASN A 97 8.54 3.54 -14.41
CA ASN A 97 9.62 3.98 -13.53
C ASN A 97 10.55 2.83 -13.07
N ALA A 98 10.72 1.80 -13.91
CA ALA A 98 11.41 0.55 -13.58
C ALA A 98 12.69 0.28 -14.41
N ASP A 99 13.15 1.27 -15.19
CA ASP A 99 14.42 1.22 -15.93
C ASP A 99 14.57 -0.03 -16.82
N GLY A 100 13.51 -0.37 -17.57
CA GLY A 100 13.48 -1.53 -18.48
C GLY A 100 13.26 -2.89 -17.79
N LYS A 101 12.86 -2.89 -16.52
CA LYS A 101 12.49 -4.08 -15.74
C LYS A 101 11.01 -4.07 -15.35
N MET A 102 10.55 -5.17 -14.78
CA MET A 102 9.30 -5.22 -14.03
C MET A 102 9.62 -5.11 -12.53
N VAL A 103 8.91 -4.25 -11.80
CA VAL A 103 8.95 -4.16 -10.34
C VAL A 103 7.74 -4.92 -9.79
N LEU A 104 7.99 -5.81 -8.84
CA LEU A 104 6.96 -6.55 -8.12
C LEU A 104 6.67 -5.83 -6.79
N LEU A 105 5.57 -6.18 -6.12
CA LEU A 105 5.34 -5.65 -4.77
C LEU A 105 6.38 -6.15 -3.75
N PRO A 106 6.56 -5.41 -2.63
CA PRO A 106 7.35 -5.86 -1.48
C PRO A 106 6.91 -7.23 -0.97
N LYS A 107 7.83 -7.98 -0.35
CA LYS A 107 7.57 -9.35 0.13
C LYS A 107 6.61 -9.42 1.32
N ASP A 108 6.72 -8.49 2.26
CA ASP A 108 5.82 -8.34 3.42
C ASP A 108 5.83 -6.87 3.87
N SER A 109 4.95 -6.07 3.29
CA SER A 109 4.84 -4.63 3.56
C SER A 109 4.60 -4.31 5.03
N PHE A 110 3.89 -5.16 5.78
CA PHE A 110 3.67 -4.98 7.21
C PHE A 110 4.95 -5.22 8.03
N LYS A 111 5.72 -6.26 7.70
CA LYS A 111 7.01 -6.53 8.35
C LYS A 111 8.01 -5.41 8.05
N SER A 112 8.07 -4.95 6.80
CA SER A 112 8.92 -3.84 6.39
C SER A 112 8.51 -2.54 7.09
N ALA A 113 7.21 -2.22 7.19
CA ALA A 113 6.72 -1.07 7.95
C ALA A 113 7.13 -1.10 9.43
N LEU A 114 7.01 -2.26 10.08
CA LEU A 114 7.41 -2.44 11.48
C LEU A 114 8.91 -2.25 11.67
N PHE A 115 9.72 -2.81 10.76
CA PHE A 115 11.18 -2.64 10.78
C PHE A 115 11.58 -1.17 10.62
N ILE A 116 11.03 -0.49 9.61
CA ILE A 116 11.27 0.93 9.36
C ILE A 116 10.88 1.77 10.58
N ARG A 117 9.70 1.49 11.18
CA ARG A 117 9.24 2.18 12.39
C ARG A 117 10.26 2.08 13.51
N LYS A 118 10.72 0.86 13.80
CA LYS A 118 11.68 0.59 14.88
C LYS A 118 12.96 1.39 14.71
N GLU A 119 13.54 1.38 13.50
CA GLU A 119 14.80 2.07 13.22
C GLU A 119 14.64 3.60 13.27
N LEU A 120 13.52 4.13 12.77
CA LEU A 120 13.22 5.57 12.83
C LEU A 120 12.93 6.04 14.26
N CYS A 121 12.12 5.30 15.04
CA CYS A 121 11.88 5.57 16.45
C CYS A 121 13.20 5.62 17.24
N LYS A 122 14.10 4.66 17.00
CA LYS A 122 15.44 4.64 17.62
C LYS A 122 16.29 5.84 17.20
N LYS A 123 16.35 6.15 15.89
CA LYS A 123 17.17 7.25 15.37
C LYS A 123 16.72 8.61 15.85
N PHE A 124 15.41 8.86 15.84
CA PHE A 124 14.83 10.17 16.15
C PHE A 124 14.34 10.30 17.59
N LYS A 125 14.40 9.23 18.39
CA LYS A 125 13.91 9.16 19.78
C LYS A 125 12.43 9.53 19.89
N ILE A 126 11.61 8.91 19.02
CA ILE A 126 10.17 9.17 18.89
C ILE A 126 9.42 7.91 19.31
N LYS A 127 8.30 8.08 20.03
CA LYS A 127 7.47 6.96 20.49
C LYS A 127 6.30 6.68 19.55
N ASN A 128 5.53 7.71 19.25
CA ASN A 128 4.34 7.69 18.40
C ASN A 128 4.72 8.06 16.96
N LEU A 129 5.21 7.06 16.24
CA LEU A 129 5.46 7.14 14.80
C LEU A 129 4.65 6.07 14.09
N GLY A 130 3.89 6.49 13.08
CA GLY A 130 3.26 5.60 12.12
C GLY A 130 4.15 5.42 10.89
N ILE A 131 4.14 4.23 10.31
CA ILE A 131 4.70 3.96 8.97
C ILE A 131 3.57 3.43 8.11
N LEU A 132 3.47 3.93 6.88
CA LEU A 132 2.47 3.52 5.92
C LEU A 132 3.15 3.23 4.58
N ILE A 133 3.04 1.99 4.12
CA ILE A 133 3.51 1.56 2.81
C ILE A 133 2.33 1.65 1.85
N THR A 134 2.50 2.41 0.76
CA THR A 134 1.41 2.69 -0.17
C THR A 134 1.68 2.17 -1.55
N ASP A 135 0.61 1.77 -2.22
CA ASP A 135 0.61 1.49 -3.65
C ASP A 135 -0.67 2.04 -4.27
N SER A 136 -0.84 1.87 -5.57
CA SER A 136 -1.98 2.44 -6.29
C SER A 136 -2.92 1.35 -6.79
N ARG A 137 -4.23 1.60 -6.71
CA ARG A 137 -5.24 0.68 -7.24
C ARG A 137 -6.32 1.39 -8.02
N LEU A 138 -7.11 0.59 -8.74
CA LEU A 138 -8.35 1.01 -9.37
C LEU A 138 -9.55 0.71 -8.46
N PHE A 139 -10.59 1.53 -8.57
CA PHE A 139 -11.91 1.22 -8.03
C PHE A 139 -12.87 0.81 -9.15
N PRO A 140 -13.80 -0.14 -8.89
CA PRO A 140 -14.88 -0.44 -9.82
C PRO A 140 -15.63 0.84 -10.22
N LEU A 141 -15.84 1.02 -11.53
CA LEU A 141 -16.62 2.12 -12.10
C LEU A 141 -16.06 3.54 -11.80
N ARG A 142 -14.75 3.67 -11.54
CA ARG A 142 -14.06 4.96 -11.40
C ARG A 142 -12.89 5.04 -12.38
N ALA A 143 -12.68 6.22 -12.96
CA ALA A 143 -11.75 6.41 -14.07
C ALA A 143 -10.27 6.58 -13.67
N GLY A 144 -9.97 6.72 -12.37
CA GLY A 144 -8.62 7.02 -11.88
C GLY A 144 -8.14 6.01 -10.84
N VAL A 145 -6.81 6.02 -10.63
CA VAL A 145 -6.18 5.30 -9.53
C VAL A 145 -6.26 6.09 -8.23
N VAL A 146 -6.20 5.39 -7.10
CA VAL A 146 -6.03 5.97 -5.78
C VAL A 146 -4.95 5.22 -5.01
N GLY A 147 -4.40 5.87 -3.99
CA GLY A 147 -3.51 5.22 -3.03
C GLY A 147 -4.22 4.27 -2.09
N ILE A 148 -3.58 3.14 -1.78
CA ILE A 148 -3.98 2.15 -0.79
C ILE A 148 -2.84 1.79 0.15
N ALA A 149 -3.18 1.27 1.32
CA ALA A 149 -2.22 0.69 2.25
C ALA A 149 -1.90 -0.76 1.87
N LEU A 150 -0.64 -1.04 1.55
CA LEU A 150 -0.15 -2.43 1.47
C LEU A 150 0.30 -2.95 2.83
N GLY A 151 0.68 -2.05 3.73
CA GLY A 151 1.11 -2.40 5.07
C GLY A 151 1.38 -1.15 5.90
N TYR A 152 1.27 -1.28 7.20
CA TYR A 152 1.50 -0.16 8.12
C TYR A 152 1.99 -0.65 9.48
N ALA A 153 2.46 0.29 10.30
CA ALA A 153 2.84 0.06 11.69
C ALA A 153 2.62 1.33 12.52
N GLY A 154 2.43 1.19 13.83
CA GLY A 154 2.42 2.32 14.76
C GLY A 154 1.06 3.02 14.96
N PHE A 155 0.02 2.64 14.22
CA PHE A 155 -1.33 3.18 14.36
C PHE A 155 -2.41 2.16 13.98
N LYS A 156 -3.64 2.35 14.45
CA LYS A 156 -4.79 1.50 14.08
C LYS A 156 -5.29 1.83 12.67
N GLY A 157 -5.38 0.82 11.81
CA GLY A 157 -5.82 0.96 10.42
C GLY A 157 -7.33 1.14 10.27
N ILE A 158 -8.12 0.64 11.23
CA ILE A 158 -9.58 0.78 11.23
C ILE A 158 -10.04 1.59 12.43
N ARG A 159 -10.92 2.55 12.18
CA ARG A 159 -11.74 3.18 13.22
C ARG A 159 -13.11 2.51 13.24
N ASN A 160 -13.39 1.79 14.33
CA ASN A 160 -14.65 1.08 14.49
C ASN A 160 -15.69 1.96 15.20
N TYR A 161 -16.83 2.20 14.53
CA TYR A 161 -17.98 2.90 15.10
C TYR A 161 -19.13 1.96 15.49
N ILE A 162 -19.00 0.65 15.25
CA ILE A 162 -20.02 -0.34 15.62
C ILE A 162 -20.29 -0.25 17.14
N GLY A 163 -21.57 -0.17 17.51
CA GLY A 163 -22.02 0.00 18.89
C GLY A 163 -22.01 1.45 19.39
N LYS A 164 -21.40 2.40 18.67
CA LYS A 164 -21.46 3.82 18.99
C LYS A 164 -22.79 4.43 18.54
N LYS A 165 -23.16 5.54 19.17
CA LYS A 165 -24.34 6.33 18.84
C LYS A 165 -23.99 7.33 17.72
N ASP A 166 -24.89 7.48 16.75
CA ASP A 166 -24.84 8.58 15.80
C ASP A 166 -25.38 9.87 16.43
N ILE A 167 -25.44 10.94 15.64
CA ILE A 167 -25.90 12.27 16.08
C ILE A 167 -27.39 12.32 16.49
N PHE A 168 -28.16 11.26 16.21
CA PHE A 168 -29.57 11.14 16.59
C PHE A 168 -29.81 10.01 17.61
N GLY A 169 -28.74 9.45 18.21
CA GLY A 169 -28.86 8.40 19.23
C GLY A 169 -29.12 6.99 18.69
N ARG A 170 -29.07 6.78 17.37
CA ARG A 170 -29.15 5.44 16.78
C ARG A 170 -27.82 4.72 16.92
N THR A 171 -27.86 3.44 17.30
CA THR A 171 -26.65 2.61 17.39
C THR A 171 -26.20 2.19 15.99
N LEU A 172 -24.94 2.50 15.64
CA LEU A 172 -24.31 2.12 14.39
C LEU A 172 -24.00 0.61 14.38
N LYS A 173 -24.39 -0.09 13.31
CA LYS A 173 -24.26 -1.56 13.19
C LYS A 173 -23.06 -2.03 12.36
N PHE A 174 -22.70 -1.27 11.32
CA PHE A 174 -21.66 -1.69 10.35
C PHE A 174 -20.55 -0.66 10.17
N SER A 175 -20.72 0.55 10.70
CA SER A 175 -19.87 1.69 10.37
C SER A 175 -18.43 1.47 10.88
N ARG A 176 -17.51 1.39 9.93
CA ARG A 176 -16.06 1.39 10.12
C ARG A 176 -15.46 2.36 9.11
N THR A 177 -14.41 3.07 9.52
CA THR A 177 -13.62 3.90 8.59
C THR A 177 -12.27 3.23 8.41
N ASP A 178 -11.90 3.00 7.15
CA ASP A 178 -10.55 2.59 6.76
C ASP A 178 -9.62 3.80 6.80
N ILE A 179 -8.91 3.94 7.92
CA ILE A 179 -8.00 5.04 8.18
C ILE A 179 -6.71 4.86 7.38
N ALA A 180 -6.24 3.62 7.23
CA ALA A 180 -5.00 3.33 6.51
C ALA A 180 -5.14 3.69 5.02
N ASP A 181 -6.20 3.21 4.35
CA ASP A 181 -6.46 3.55 2.95
C ASP A 181 -6.79 5.03 2.77
N SER A 182 -7.53 5.66 3.69
CA SER A 182 -7.83 7.10 3.60
C SER A 182 -6.57 7.95 3.65
N LEU A 183 -5.61 7.59 4.49
CA LEU A 183 -4.32 8.27 4.58
C LEU A 183 -3.45 7.97 3.35
N ALA A 184 -3.45 6.72 2.87
CA ALA A 184 -2.74 6.31 1.68
C ALA A 184 -3.23 7.08 0.44
N THR A 185 -4.54 7.12 0.23
CA THR A 185 -5.17 7.89 -0.84
C THR A 185 -4.75 9.36 -0.78
N SER A 186 -4.81 9.97 0.41
CA SER A 186 -4.46 11.38 0.58
C SER A 186 -2.97 11.66 0.31
N ALA A 187 -2.09 10.77 0.77
CA ALA A 187 -0.65 10.91 0.57
C ALA A 187 -0.27 10.72 -0.90
N VAL A 188 -0.77 9.65 -1.54
CA VAL A 188 -0.52 9.35 -2.96
C VAL A 188 -1.02 10.48 -3.87
N LEU A 189 -2.19 11.05 -3.57
CA LEU A 189 -2.69 12.24 -4.28
C LEU A 189 -1.67 13.39 -4.25
N CYS A 190 -1.05 13.65 -3.10
CA CYS A 190 -0.03 14.71 -2.99
C CYS A 190 1.31 14.33 -3.63
N MET A 191 1.71 13.06 -3.53
CA MET A 191 3.00 12.54 -4.02
C MET A 191 3.06 12.49 -5.55
N GLY A 192 1.91 12.30 -6.19
CA GLY A 192 1.79 12.14 -7.64
C GLY A 192 2.12 10.71 -8.09
N GLU A 193 1.72 10.42 -9.33
CA GLU A 193 1.80 9.07 -9.96
C GLU A 193 2.78 9.05 -11.15
N GLY A 194 3.47 10.17 -11.40
CA GLY A 194 4.28 10.37 -12.60
C GLY A 194 5.76 10.54 -12.29
N LYS A 195 6.28 11.71 -12.63
CA LYS A 195 7.72 12.06 -12.58
C LYS A 195 8.08 13.04 -11.46
N GLU A 196 7.19 13.20 -10.47
CA GLU A 196 7.33 14.17 -9.38
C GLU A 196 8.55 13.87 -8.49
N GLN A 197 8.98 12.59 -8.46
CA GLN A 197 10.07 12.08 -7.63
C GLN A 197 9.84 12.33 -6.13
N GLN A 198 8.61 12.05 -5.68
CA GLN A 198 8.20 12.22 -4.28
C GLN A 198 7.77 10.87 -3.66
N PRO A 199 8.67 9.89 -3.50
CA PRO A 199 8.31 8.56 -3.01
C PRO A 199 8.11 8.49 -1.49
N LEU A 200 8.25 9.63 -0.80
CA LEU A 200 8.07 9.77 0.64
C LEU A 200 7.13 10.94 0.94
N ALA A 201 6.28 10.79 1.96
CA ALA A 201 5.51 11.90 2.51
C ALA A 201 5.43 11.80 4.03
N LEU A 202 5.29 12.94 4.71
CA LEU A 202 5.09 13.01 6.14
C LEU A 202 3.71 13.59 6.42
N ILE A 203 2.89 12.83 7.14
CA ILE A 203 1.57 13.27 7.61
C ILE A 203 1.68 13.65 9.08
N THR A 204 1.26 14.87 9.43
CA THR A 204 1.11 15.34 10.82
C THR A 204 -0.34 15.62 11.13
N ASP A 205 -0.70 15.63 12.42
CA ASP A 205 -2.07 15.88 12.89
C ASP A 205 -3.10 14.97 12.22
N ALA A 206 -2.69 13.73 11.94
CA ALA A 206 -3.56 12.70 11.41
C ALA A 206 -4.51 12.23 12.53
N PRO A 207 -5.81 12.04 12.27
CA PRO A 207 -6.77 11.65 13.28
C PRO A 207 -6.67 10.12 13.56
N VAL A 208 -5.52 9.66 14.01
CA VAL A 208 -5.22 8.24 14.27
C VAL A 208 -5.07 7.94 15.75
N ILE A 209 -5.23 6.67 16.10
CA ILE A 209 -4.84 6.17 17.41
C ILE A 209 -3.50 5.45 17.24
N PHE A 210 -2.43 6.03 17.78
CA PHE A 210 -1.12 5.40 17.80
C PHE A 210 -1.14 4.14 18.68
N THR A 211 -0.42 3.11 18.25
CA THR A 211 -0.35 1.84 18.97
C THR A 211 0.92 1.08 18.63
N GLU A 212 1.47 0.35 19.60
CA GLU A 212 2.65 -0.49 19.40
C GLU A 212 2.35 -1.76 18.60
N ARG A 213 1.11 -2.27 18.71
CA ARG A 213 0.70 -3.52 18.06
C ARG A 213 -0.51 -3.27 17.19
N ILE A 214 -0.36 -3.60 15.91
CA ILE A 214 -1.45 -3.57 14.94
C ILE A 214 -2.08 -4.95 14.77
N ASN A 215 -3.31 -4.99 14.26
CA ASN A 215 -3.90 -6.21 13.74
C ASN A 215 -3.85 -6.17 12.21
N LYS A 216 -2.90 -6.89 11.58
CA LYS A 216 -2.78 -6.91 10.11
C LYS A 216 -4.05 -7.35 9.40
N LYS A 217 -4.89 -8.16 10.06
CA LYS A 217 -6.15 -8.68 9.52
C LYS A 217 -7.31 -7.68 9.61
N GLU A 218 -7.12 -6.50 10.22
CA GLU A 218 -8.24 -5.56 10.38
C GLU A 218 -8.67 -4.89 9.07
N LEU A 219 -7.77 -4.79 8.08
CA LEU A 219 -8.10 -4.35 6.71
C LEU A 219 -8.65 -5.49 5.84
N TYR A 220 -8.44 -6.74 6.24
CA TYR A 220 -8.91 -7.88 5.49
C TYR A 220 -10.40 -8.10 5.71
N ILE A 221 -11.12 -8.32 4.63
CA ILE A 221 -12.49 -8.79 4.62
C ILE A 221 -12.54 -10.08 3.82
N ASP A 222 -13.23 -11.07 4.36
CA ASP A 222 -13.50 -12.31 3.65
C ASP A 222 -14.34 -11.98 2.41
N PRO A 223 -13.94 -12.37 1.19
CA PRO A 223 -14.73 -12.12 0.00
C PRO A 223 -16.18 -12.62 0.06
N ARG A 224 -16.50 -13.60 0.92
CA ARG A 224 -17.86 -14.10 1.17
C ARG A 224 -18.73 -13.14 1.97
N GLU A 225 -18.10 -12.23 2.72
CA GLU A 225 -18.74 -11.20 3.55
C GLU A 225 -18.59 -9.80 2.95
N ASP A 226 -17.85 -9.66 1.84
CA ASP A 226 -17.59 -8.41 1.17
C ASP A 226 -18.81 -7.91 0.38
N LEU A 227 -18.95 -6.59 0.23
CA LEU A 227 -20.00 -5.96 -0.58
C LEU A 227 -20.02 -6.51 -2.03
N TYR A 228 -18.86 -6.85 -2.58
CA TYR A 228 -18.67 -7.38 -3.91
C TYR A 228 -18.79 -8.91 -4.00
N ARG A 229 -19.22 -9.59 -2.92
CA ARG A 229 -19.49 -11.04 -2.89
C ARG A 229 -20.22 -11.55 -4.15
N PRO A 230 -21.33 -10.92 -4.64
CA PRO A 230 -22.01 -11.41 -5.85
C PRO A 230 -21.12 -11.47 -7.09
N PHE A 231 -20.07 -10.64 -7.17
CA PHE A 231 -19.10 -10.72 -8.25
C PHE A 231 -18.09 -11.86 -8.02
N PHE A 232 -17.61 -12.02 -6.78
CA PHE A 232 -16.64 -13.07 -6.45
C PHE A 232 -17.21 -14.49 -6.59
N GLU A 233 -18.46 -14.72 -6.19
CA GLU A 233 -19.11 -16.04 -6.27
C GLU A 233 -19.32 -16.52 -7.72
N ASN A 234 -19.51 -15.60 -8.66
CA ASN A 234 -19.69 -15.94 -10.07
C ASN A 234 -18.38 -16.26 -10.79
N ILE A 235 -17.24 -16.07 -10.12
CA ILE A 235 -15.92 -16.36 -10.67
C ILE A 235 -15.50 -17.77 -10.21
N LYS A 236 -15.71 -18.76 -11.08
CA LYS A 236 -15.43 -20.21 -10.85
C LYS A 236 -14.01 -20.55 -10.37
N ARG A 237 -13.08 -19.60 -10.37
CA ARG A 237 -11.65 -19.78 -10.06
C ARG A 237 -11.23 -19.19 -8.71
N ILE A 238 -12.08 -18.42 -8.01
CA ILE A 238 -11.75 -17.96 -6.66
C ILE A 238 -12.07 -19.10 -5.69
N LYS A 239 -11.04 -19.67 -5.06
CA LYS A 239 -11.21 -20.64 -3.97
C LYS A 239 -11.24 -19.87 -2.66
N PHE A 240 -12.33 -19.99 -1.91
CA PHE A 240 -12.50 -19.42 -0.56
C PHE A 240 -12.06 -20.40 0.53
#